data_AF-A0A9E2GRX5-F1
#
_entry.id   AF-A0A9E2GRX5-F1
#
_cell.length_a   1.000
_cell.length_b   1.000
_cell.length_c   1.000
_cell.angle_alpha   90.00
_cell.angle_beta   90.00
_cell.angle_gamma   90.00
#
_symmetry.space_group_name_H-M   'P 1'
#
loop_
_entity.id
_entity.type
_entity.pdbx_description
1 polymer ?
#
loop_
_entity_poly.entity_id
_entity_poly.type
_entity_poly.pdbx_seq_one_letter_code
_entity_poly.pdbx_strand_id
1 'polypeptide(L)'
;MTAEPAPKNVAVRALSQVPRILKLKFVRRRKVSDFRIRSLREEVGNLPNLITLSRLVLIPIILVFLDRGTPLSHYIASVLFIFAGFSDFLDGYLARRTGKITLLGKFLDPLADKITTLSVMVTLVAMQLIPTWLLILMLVREFAVTGLRALAMGEGVVIAASESGKQKTAFQFFGLTFLLVHFPYPMWGTSWMLDFHRMGLFILYLSLILSLFSAVEYFALFVEAVERKNLQRARTLQEAAREAGLLGEMQSNPSLPVVEEIEMQVALDPVPPPGSDRPE
;
A
#
# COMPACT_ATOMS: atom_id res chain seq x y z
N MET A 1 32.62 2.44 -61.70
CA MET A 1 33.12 1.38 -60.80
C MET A 1 34.58 1.70 -60.56
N THR A 2 34.97 2.24 -59.41
CA THR A 2 35.23 1.46 -58.20
C THR A 2 35.09 2.32 -56.94
N ALA A 3 34.42 1.77 -55.92
CA ALA A 3 34.32 2.36 -54.60
C ALA A 3 35.69 2.36 -53.90
N GLU A 4 36.10 3.51 -53.38
CA GLU A 4 37.25 3.63 -52.49
C GLU A 4 36.80 3.31 -51.05
N PRO A 5 37.42 2.32 -50.37
CA PRO A 5 36.98 1.92 -49.04
C PRO A 5 37.45 2.92 -47.98
N ALA A 6 36.50 3.48 -47.24
CA ALA A 6 36.77 4.36 -46.11
C ALA A 6 37.66 3.67 -45.04
N PRO A 7 38.63 4.38 -44.43
CA PRO A 7 39.64 3.77 -43.59
C PRO A 7 39.06 3.28 -42.25
N LYS A 8 39.20 1.96 -42.02
CA LYS A 8 38.83 1.21 -40.78
C LYS A 8 39.49 1.70 -39.48
N ASN A 9 40.30 2.75 -39.53
CA ASN A 9 41.14 3.20 -38.41
C ASN A 9 40.56 4.39 -37.61
N VAL A 10 39.43 4.97 -38.02
CA VAL A 10 38.78 6.05 -37.26
C VAL A 10 37.91 5.50 -36.11
N ALA A 11 37.18 4.40 -36.36
CA ALA A 11 36.32 3.77 -35.35
C ALA A 11 37.11 3.16 -34.17
N VAL A 12 38.34 2.69 -34.43
CA VAL A 12 39.21 2.13 -33.38
C VAL A 12 39.78 3.22 -32.48
N ARG A 13 39.96 4.45 -33.00
CA ARG A 13 40.45 5.59 -32.23
C ARG A 13 39.38 6.13 -31.28
N ALA A 14 38.11 6.15 -31.69
CA ALA A 14 36.98 6.56 -30.84
C ALA A 14 36.80 5.66 -29.61
N LEU A 15 37.08 4.35 -29.72
CA LEU A 15 36.99 3.41 -28.60
C LEU A 15 38.15 3.49 -27.60
N SER A 16 39.24 4.18 -27.94
CA SER A 16 40.37 4.45 -27.04
C SER A 16 40.21 5.70 -26.17
N GLN A 17 39.24 6.57 -26.50
CA GLN A 17 38.94 7.81 -25.79
C GLN A 17 37.82 7.63 -24.73
N VAL A 18 37.20 6.45 -24.66
CA VAL A 18 36.25 6.15 -23.59
C VAL A 18 37.02 6.00 -22.28
N PRO A 19 36.79 6.85 -21.27
CA PRO A 19 37.52 6.80 -20.02
C PRO A 19 37.38 5.41 -19.38
N ARG A 20 38.51 4.85 -18.90
CA ARG A 20 38.60 3.55 -18.19
C ARG A 20 37.63 3.43 -17.00
N ILE A 21 37.05 4.55 -16.56
CA ILE A 21 36.06 4.70 -15.50
C ILE A 21 34.72 4.05 -15.89
N LEU A 22 34.32 4.09 -17.16
CA LEU A 22 33.11 3.41 -17.64
C LEU A 22 33.29 1.89 -17.77
N LYS A 23 34.54 1.40 -17.84
CA LYS A 23 34.79 -0.01 -18.14
C LYS A 23 34.80 -0.93 -16.91
N LEU A 24 34.84 -0.48 -15.66
CA LEU A 24 35.01 -1.47 -14.57
C LEU A 24 34.61 -1.18 -13.11
N LYS A 25 34.16 -0.01 -12.66
CA LYS A 25 33.93 0.16 -11.20
C LYS A 25 32.78 1.08 -10.85
N PHE A 26 31.55 0.55 -10.83
CA PHE A 26 30.63 0.70 -9.67
C PHE A 26 29.28 0.00 -9.81
N VAL A 27 29.03 -0.77 -10.87
CA VAL A 27 28.10 -1.89 -10.71
C VAL A 27 28.91 -3.03 -10.13
N ARG A 28 29.00 -3.05 -8.79
CA ARG A 28 29.20 -4.28 -8.05
C ARG A 28 28.16 -5.24 -8.60
N ARG A 29 28.56 -6.08 -9.57
CA ARG A 29 27.79 -7.23 -10.00
C ARG A 29 27.61 -8.07 -8.74
N ARG A 30 26.58 -7.78 -7.95
CA ARG A 30 25.97 -8.83 -7.14
C ARG A 30 25.67 -9.89 -8.18
N LYS A 31 26.36 -11.01 -8.03
CA LYS A 31 25.98 -12.26 -8.66
C LYS A 31 24.45 -12.34 -8.62
N VAL A 32 23.81 -12.18 -9.78
CA VAL A 32 22.35 -12.39 -9.93
C VAL A 32 22.01 -13.85 -9.56
N SER A 33 23.02 -14.73 -9.48
CA SER A 33 22.90 -16.11 -9.02
C SER A 33 22.40 -16.29 -7.58
N ASP A 34 22.35 -15.24 -6.75
CA ASP A 34 21.80 -15.34 -5.38
C ASP A 34 20.34 -14.89 -5.27
N PHE A 35 19.72 -14.40 -6.36
CA PHE A 35 18.27 -14.20 -6.38
C PHE A 35 17.59 -15.54 -6.70
N ARG A 36 17.70 -16.47 -5.74
CA ARG A 36 16.93 -17.71 -5.78
C ARG A 36 15.46 -17.30 -5.61
N ILE A 37 14.70 -17.23 -6.70
CA ILE A 37 13.24 -17.13 -6.63
C ILE A 37 12.80 -18.39 -5.90
N ARG A 38 12.50 -18.27 -4.60
CA ARG A 38 11.92 -19.39 -3.85
C ARG A 38 10.62 -19.75 -4.54
N SER A 39 10.40 -21.05 -4.72
CA SER A 39 9.12 -21.49 -5.28
C SER A 39 8.00 -21.01 -4.35
N LEU A 40 6.83 -20.63 -4.89
CA LEU A 40 5.68 -20.23 -4.07
C LEU A 40 5.37 -21.26 -2.98
N ARG A 41 5.62 -22.54 -3.25
CA ARG A 41 5.48 -23.65 -2.30
C ARG A 41 6.46 -23.57 -1.12
N GLU A 42 7.69 -23.13 -1.34
CA GLU A 42 8.67 -22.84 -0.26
C GLU A 42 8.32 -21.57 0.50
N GLU A 43 7.65 -20.60 -0.14
CA GLU A 43 7.14 -19.41 0.54
C GLU A 43 6.00 -19.78 1.49
N VAL A 44 5.05 -20.60 1.05
CA VAL A 44 3.91 -21.10 1.85
C VAL A 44 4.36 -21.79 3.13
N GLY A 45 5.44 -22.57 3.10
CA GLY A 45 5.96 -23.30 4.26
C GLY A 45 6.66 -22.44 5.32
N ASN A 46 6.80 -21.12 5.12
CA ASN A 46 7.38 -20.25 6.15
C ASN A 46 6.36 -20.00 7.26
N LEU A 47 6.86 -19.97 8.50
CA LEU A 47 6.05 -19.77 9.69
C LEU A 47 5.10 -18.55 9.60
N PRO A 48 5.52 -17.35 9.15
CA PRO A 48 4.59 -16.22 9.02
C PRO A 48 3.46 -16.48 8.02
N ASN A 49 3.77 -17.08 6.86
CA ASN A 49 2.76 -17.36 5.83
C ASN A 49 1.78 -18.45 6.27
N LEU A 50 2.23 -19.44 7.03
CA LEU A 50 1.35 -20.46 7.62
C LEU A 50 0.34 -19.85 8.58
N ILE A 51 0.73 -18.82 9.34
CA ILE A 51 -0.17 -18.19 10.29
C ILE A 51 -1.16 -17.28 9.55
N THR A 52 -0.75 -16.53 8.53
CA THR A 52 -1.69 -15.80 7.65
C THR A 52 -2.69 -16.75 6.97
N LEU A 53 -2.23 -17.90 6.47
CA LEU A 53 -3.10 -18.95 5.90
C LEU A 53 -4.03 -19.56 6.95
N SER A 54 -3.55 -19.78 8.17
CA SER A 54 -4.38 -20.26 9.27
C SER A 54 -5.54 -19.31 9.55
N ARG A 55 -5.31 -17.99 9.47
CA ARG A 55 -6.37 -16.98 9.61
C ARG A 55 -7.46 -17.13 8.57
N LEU A 56 -7.08 -17.34 7.30
CA LEU A 56 -8.05 -17.57 6.23
C LEU A 56 -8.90 -18.83 6.48
N VAL A 57 -8.31 -19.86 7.08
CA VAL A 57 -9.04 -21.08 7.50
C VAL A 57 -9.94 -20.82 8.70
N LEU A 58 -9.57 -19.91 9.61
CA LEU A 58 -10.42 -19.53 10.75
C LEU A 58 -11.72 -18.83 10.32
N ILE A 59 -11.73 -18.11 9.20
CA ILE A 59 -12.91 -17.37 8.72
C ILE A 59 -14.15 -18.28 8.60
N PRO A 60 -14.16 -19.36 7.79
CA PRO A 60 -15.33 -20.22 7.69
C PRO A 60 -15.72 -20.86 9.02
N ILE A 61 -14.76 -21.15 9.91
CA ILE A 61 -15.03 -21.69 11.24
C ILE A 61 -15.81 -20.66 12.08
N ILE A 62 -15.36 -19.40 12.10
CA ILE A 62 -16.06 -18.29 12.77
C ILE A 62 -17.49 -18.17 12.24
N LEU A 63 -17.68 -18.22 10.91
CA LEU A 63 -18.99 -18.12 10.28
C LEU A 63 -19.93 -19.25 10.69
N VAL A 64 -19.45 -20.49 10.76
CA VAL A 64 -20.24 -21.65 11.22
C VAL A 64 -20.68 -21.49 12.69
N PHE A 65 -19.83 -20.95 13.55
CA PHE A 65 -20.22 -20.68 14.94
C PHE A 65 -21.23 -19.53 15.05
N LEU A 66 -21.14 -18.52 14.19
CA LEU A 66 -22.11 -17.45 14.13
C LEU A 66 -23.48 -17.94 13.62
N ASP A 67 -23.51 -18.77 12.59
CA ASP A 67 -24.74 -19.34 12.03
C ASP A 67 -25.57 -20.13 13.06
N ARG A 68 -24.91 -20.75 14.05
CA ARG A 68 -25.60 -21.47 15.15
C ARG A 68 -26.45 -20.57 16.06
N GLY A 69 -26.20 -19.27 16.11
CA GLY A 69 -27.03 -18.28 16.82
C GLY A 69 -27.12 -18.41 18.36
N THR A 70 -26.36 -19.31 19.00
CA THR A 70 -26.40 -19.49 20.46
C THR A 70 -25.42 -18.55 21.17
N PRO A 71 -25.66 -18.16 22.44
CA PRO A 71 -24.71 -17.34 23.20
C PRO A 71 -23.32 -17.96 23.30
N LEU A 72 -23.24 -19.29 23.48
CA LEU A 72 -21.97 -20.01 23.53
C LEU A 72 -21.25 -20.00 22.17
N SER A 73 -21.98 -20.18 21.07
CA SER A 73 -21.37 -20.20 19.74
C SER A 73 -20.85 -18.81 19.33
N HIS A 74 -21.58 -17.75 19.66
CA HIS A 74 -21.14 -16.37 19.53
C HIS A 74 -19.91 -16.05 20.40
N TYR A 75 -19.87 -16.54 21.64
CA TYR A 75 -18.70 -16.41 22.50
C TYR A 75 -17.47 -17.10 21.88
N ILE A 76 -17.61 -18.35 21.40
CA ILE A 76 -16.53 -19.07 20.71
C ILE A 76 -16.08 -18.31 19.45
N ALA A 77 -17.03 -17.81 18.64
CA ALA A 77 -16.71 -17.00 17.46
C ALA A 77 -15.93 -15.74 17.83
N SER A 78 -16.27 -15.07 18.93
CA SER A 78 -15.54 -13.90 19.42
C SER A 78 -14.11 -14.24 19.84
N VAL A 79 -13.89 -15.36 20.55
CA VAL A 79 -12.55 -15.83 20.92
C VAL A 79 -11.71 -16.16 19.69
N LEU A 80 -12.29 -16.84 18.69
CA LEU A 80 -11.61 -17.14 17.42
C LEU A 80 -11.27 -15.86 16.65
N PHE A 81 -12.17 -14.88 16.63
CA PHE A 81 -11.92 -13.57 16.01
C PHE A 81 -10.81 -12.79 16.71
N ILE A 82 -10.80 -12.77 18.04
CA ILE A 82 -9.72 -12.17 18.84
C ILE A 82 -8.39 -12.85 18.52
N PHE A 83 -8.37 -14.18 18.49
CA PHE A 83 -7.18 -14.97 18.17
C PHE A 83 -6.68 -14.68 16.74
N ALA A 84 -7.59 -14.57 15.77
CA ALA A 84 -7.28 -14.22 14.40
C ALA A 84 -6.63 -12.82 14.24
N GLY A 85 -7.11 -11.83 15.00
CA GLY A 85 -6.50 -10.49 15.00
C GLY A 85 -5.16 -10.46 15.74
N PHE A 86 -5.03 -11.20 16.84
CA PHE A 86 -3.78 -11.27 17.59
C PHE A 86 -2.67 -12.00 16.83
N SER A 87 -3.03 -13.03 16.05
CA SER A 87 -2.06 -13.75 15.21
C SER A 87 -1.43 -12.84 14.15
N ASP A 88 -2.18 -11.86 13.60
CA ASP A 88 -1.64 -10.86 12.67
C ASP A 88 -0.53 -10.01 13.26
N PHE A 89 -0.79 -9.51 14.47
CA PHE A 89 0.20 -8.71 15.18
C PHE A 89 1.48 -9.53 15.46
N LEU A 90 1.30 -10.80 15.84
CA LEU A 90 2.41 -11.70 16.13
C LEU A 90 3.21 -12.03 14.87
N ASP A 91 2.56 -12.28 13.74
CA ASP A 91 3.24 -12.58 12.46
C ASP A 91 4.03 -11.41 11.93
N GLY A 92 3.42 -10.22 11.93
CA GLY A 92 4.09 -8.99 11.52
C GLY A 92 5.29 -8.69 12.44
N TYR A 93 5.19 -8.99 13.73
CA TYR A 93 6.31 -8.87 14.66
C TYR A 93 7.42 -9.90 14.37
N LEU A 94 7.05 -11.17 14.17
CA LEU A 94 8.00 -12.26 13.95
C LEU A 94 8.71 -12.13 12.59
N ALA A 95 8.00 -11.74 11.53
CA ALA A 95 8.57 -11.49 10.21
C ALA A 95 9.59 -10.35 10.22
N ARG A 96 9.30 -9.26 10.96
CA ARG A 96 10.23 -8.12 11.12
C ARG A 96 11.48 -8.50 11.91
N ARG A 97 11.35 -9.32 12.97
CA ARG A 97 12.50 -9.76 13.77
C ARG A 97 13.34 -10.85 13.11
N THR A 98 12.74 -11.74 12.33
CA THR A 98 13.44 -12.87 11.69
C THR A 98 13.96 -12.55 10.29
N GLY A 99 13.63 -11.38 9.74
CA GLY A 99 14.01 -10.98 8.37
C GLY A 99 13.36 -11.83 7.27
N LYS A 100 12.41 -12.70 7.61
CA LYS A 100 11.74 -13.64 6.69
C LYS A 100 10.53 -12.99 6.02
N ILE A 101 10.79 -11.92 5.27
CA ILE A 101 9.75 -11.21 4.52
C ILE A 101 9.62 -11.85 3.13
N THR A 102 8.47 -12.47 2.84
CA THR A 102 8.18 -13.12 1.55
C THR A 102 7.28 -12.25 0.68
N LEU A 103 7.25 -12.51 -0.63
CA LEU A 103 6.33 -11.80 -1.54
C LEU A 103 4.89 -12.22 -1.27
N LEU A 104 4.66 -13.52 -1.05
CA LEU A 104 3.34 -14.07 -0.72
C LEU A 104 2.77 -13.46 0.57
N GLY A 105 3.57 -13.38 1.63
CA GLY A 105 3.14 -12.81 2.92
C GLY A 105 2.74 -11.33 2.78
N LYS A 106 3.56 -10.53 2.08
CA LYS A 106 3.25 -9.11 1.81
C LYS A 106 1.90 -8.89 1.13
N PHE A 107 1.48 -9.83 0.28
CA PHE A 107 0.19 -9.76 -0.40
C PHE A 107 -0.95 -10.34 0.45
N LEU A 108 -0.71 -11.47 1.14
CA LEU A 108 -1.72 -12.14 1.94
C LEU A 108 -2.06 -11.39 3.22
N ASP A 109 -1.11 -10.70 3.87
CA ASP A 109 -1.36 -10.07 5.17
C ASP A 109 -2.47 -9.00 5.09
N PRO A 110 -2.43 -8.00 4.17
CA PRO A 110 -3.49 -7.01 4.06
C PRO A 110 -4.80 -7.58 3.51
N LEU A 111 -4.73 -8.69 2.77
CA LEU A 111 -5.89 -9.36 2.20
C LEU A 111 -6.65 -10.14 3.28
N ALA A 112 -5.95 -10.96 4.04
CA ALA A 112 -6.53 -11.77 5.11
C ALA A 112 -7.15 -10.90 6.22
N ASP A 113 -6.50 -9.79 6.58
CA ASP A 113 -7.05 -8.82 7.54
C ASP A 113 -8.42 -8.27 7.09
N LYS A 114 -8.49 -7.78 5.84
CA LYS A 114 -9.73 -7.23 5.28
C LYS A 114 -10.83 -8.28 5.13
N ILE A 115 -10.51 -9.47 4.61
CA ILE A 115 -11.54 -10.52 4.42
C ILE A 115 -12.09 -10.98 5.76
N THR A 116 -11.25 -11.13 6.79
CA THR A 116 -11.70 -11.54 8.13
C THR A 116 -12.71 -10.54 8.69
N THR A 117 -12.33 -9.26 8.69
CA THR A 117 -13.18 -8.18 9.23
C THR A 117 -14.47 -8.00 8.41
N LEU A 118 -14.38 -8.04 7.08
CA LEU A 118 -15.54 -7.93 6.19
C LEU A 118 -16.50 -9.11 6.36
N SER A 119 -16.00 -10.34 6.48
CA SER A 119 -16.84 -11.54 6.65
C SER A 119 -17.67 -11.46 7.94
N VAL A 120 -17.05 -10.99 9.02
CA VAL A 120 -17.75 -10.75 10.29
C VAL A 120 -18.80 -9.66 10.14
N MET A 121 -18.44 -8.51 9.55
CA MET A 121 -19.40 -7.40 9.38
C MET A 121 -20.61 -7.78 8.50
N VAL A 122 -20.39 -8.50 7.40
CA VAL A 122 -21.46 -8.99 6.53
C VAL A 122 -22.42 -9.90 7.31
N THR A 123 -21.87 -10.80 8.12
CA THR A 123 -22.66 -11.70 8.97
C THR A 123 -23.47 -10.93 10.01
N LEU A 124 -22.85 -9.95 10.67
CA LEU A 124 -23.54 -9.10 11.65
C LEU A 124 -24.66 -8.25 11.01
N VAL A 125 -24.49 -7.80 9.77
CA VAL A 125 -25.57 -7.14 9.00
C VAL A 125 -26.70 -8.13 8.68
N ALA A 126 -26.37 -9.37 8.28
CA ALA A 126 -27.37 -10.40 8.02
C ALA A 126 -28.18 -10.75 9.29
N MET A 127 -27.55 -10.69 10.46
CA MET A 127 -28.18 -10.84 11.78
C MET A 127 -28.93 -9.59 12.26
N GLN A 128 -28.97 -8.51 11.46
CA GLN A 128 -29.56 -7.21 11.82
C GLN A 128 -28.91 -6.54 13.05
N LEU A 129 -27.68 -6.92 13.40
CA LEU A 129 -26.94 -6.34 14.53
C LEU A 129 -26.22 -5.04 14.14
N ILE A 130 -25.96 -4.85 12.86
CA ILE A 130 -25.34 -3.65 12.30
C ILE A 130 -26.20 -3.16 11.12
N PRO A 131 -26.44 -1.86 10.97
CA PRO A 131 -27.14 -1.35 9.80
C PRO A 131 -26.28 -1.45 8.53
N THR A 132 -26.90 -1.83 7.41
CA THR A 132 -26.22 -2.05 6.12
C THR A 132 -25.44 -0.82 5.64
N TRP A 133 -25.94 0.39 5.87
CA TRP A 133 -25.27 1.63 5.47
C TRP A 133 -23.92 1.81 6.17
N LEU A 134 -23.78 1.35 7.42
CA LEU A 134 -22.53 1.43 8.18
C LEU A 134 -21.46 0.54 7.54
N LEU A 135 -21.83 -0.69 7.15
CA LEU A 135 -20.98 -1.59 6.40
C LEU A 135 -20.55 -0.97 5.06
N ILE A 136 -21.48 -0.41 4.29
CA ILE A 136 -21.18 0.20 2.99
C ILE A 136 -20.17 1.34 3.14
N LEU A 137 -20.38 2.26 4.11
CA LEU A 137 -19.45 3.37 4.34
C LEU A 137 -18.05 2.88 4.76
N MET A 138 -17.99 1.91 5.67
CA MET A 138 -16.72 1.31 6.09
C MET A 138 -16.00 0.59 4.94
N LEU A 139 -16.75 -0.03 4.03
CA LEU A 139 -16.21 -0.72 2.87
C LEU A 139 -15.67 0.28 1.84
N VAL A 140 -16.50 1.24 1.42
CA VAL A 140 -16.14 2.25 0.40
C VAL A 140 -14.89 3.00 0.81
N ARG A 141 -14.82 3.49 2.05
CA ARG A 141 -13.65 4.23 2.52
C ARG A 141 -12.39 3.36 2.55
N GLU A 142 -12.50 2.07 2.86
CA GLU A 142 -11.33 1.19 3.02
C GLU A 142 -10.69 0.93 1.64
N PHE A 143 -11.54 0.72 0.62
CA PHE A 143 -11.12 0.65 -0.77
C PHE A 143 -10.62 1.99 -1.30
N ALA A 144 -11.28 3.11 -0.99
CA ALA A 144 -10.88 4.44 -1.44
C ALA A 144 -9.46 4.81 -0.96
N VAL A 145 -9.18 4.69 0.35
CA VAL A 145 -7.85 5.00 0.91
C VAL A 145 -6.78 4.04 0.36
N THR A 146 -7.10 2.76 0.20
CA THR A 146 -6.17 1.77 -0.36
C THR A 146 -5.86 2.07 -1.83
N GLY A 147 -6.88 2.37 -2.63
CA GLY A 147 -6.74 2.70 -4.04
C GLY A 147 -5.98 4.01 -4.25
N LEU A 148 -6.29 5.04 -3.46
CA LEU A 148 -5.58 6.31 -3.52
C LEU A 148 -4.10 6.16 -3.20
N ARG A 149 -3.76 5.34 -2.19
CA ARG A 149 -2.36 5.03 -1.88
C ARG A 149 -1.66 4.31 -3.04
N ALA A 150 -2.34 3.35 -3.68
CA ALA A 150 -1.79 2.65 -4.83
C ALA A 150 -1.54 3.59 -6.02
N LEU A 151 -2.47 4.51 -6.29
CA LEU A 151 -2.31 5.55 -7.31
C LEU A 151 -1.15 6.50 -6.99
N ALA A 152 -1.04 6.96 -5.74
CA ALA A 152 0.07 7.82 -5.30
C ALA A 152 1.43 7.16 -5.53
N MET A 153 1.54 5.88 -5.18
CA MET A 153 2.76 5.09 -5.40
C MET A 153 3.08 4.93 -6.90
N GLY A 154 2.06 4.76 -7.75
CA GLY A 154 2.23 4.74 -9.20
C GLY A 154 2.78 6.05 -9.75
N GLU A 155 2.39 7.18 -9.15
CA GLU A 155 2.94 8.50 -9.44
C GLU A 155 4.28 8.77 -8.74
N GLY A 156 4.90 7.80 -8.07
CA GLY A 156 6.19 7.99 -7.38
C GLY A 156 6.10 8.86 -6.12
N VAL A 157 4.89 9.17 -5.65
CA VAL A 157 4.67 9.87 -4.38
C VAL A 157 4.39 8.84 -3.29
N VAL A 158 5.25 8.81 -2.27
CA VAL A 158 5.00 8.00 -1.07
C VAL A 158 4.30 8.86 -0.03
N ILE A 159 2.98 8.69 0.09
CA ILE A 159 2.20 9.31 1.16
C ILE A 159 2.30 8.42 2.40
N ALA A 160 2.98 8.93 3.43
CA ALA A 160 3.12 8.23 4.70
C ALA A 160 1.74 8.05 5.36
N ALA A 161 1.57 6.94 6.09
CA ALA A 161 0.30 6.65 6.69
C ALA A 161 0.01 7.52 7.93
N SER A 162 -1.17 8.12 8.00
CA SER A 162 -1.58 8.91 9.17
C SER A 162 -1.80 8.02 10.40
N GLU A 163 -1.45 8.53 11.59
CA GLU A 163 -1.64 7.84 12.89
C GLU A 163 -3.13 7.58 13.20
N SER A 164 -4.03 8.40 12.64
CA SER A 164 -5.49 8.21 12.66
C SER A 164 -5.91 6.85 12.08
N GLY A 165 -5.13 6.32 11.13
CA GLY A 165 -5.30 5.01 10.52
C GLY A 165 -5.09 3.82 11.47
N LYS A 166 -4.30 3.95 12.54
CA LYS A 166 -4.08 2.86 13.51
C LYS A 166 -5.22 2.78 14.52
N GLN A 167 -5.67 3.93 14.99
CA GLN A 167 -6.72 4.03 16.01
C GLN A 167 -8.05 3.47 15.48
N LYS A 168 -8.41 3.80 14.23
CA LYS A 168 -9.65 3.30 13.61
C LYS A 168 -9.77 1.77 13.64
N THR A 169 -8.67 1.05 13.38
CA THR A 169 -8.65 -0.41 13.24
C THR A 169 -8.80 -1.06 14.60
N ALA A 170 -8.16 -0.48 15.64
CA ALA A 170 -8.36 -0.90 17.02
C ALA A 170 -9.83 -0.74 17.43
N PHE A 171 -10.43 0.44 17.23
CA PHE A 171 -11.85 0.64 17.53
C PHE A 171 -12.74 -0.29 16.71
N GLN A 172 -12.47 -0.50 15.43
CA GLN A 172 -13.24 -1.43 14.60
C GLN A 172 -13.19 -2.85 15.17
N PHE A 173 -12.01 -3.33 15.49
CA PHE A 173 -11.79 -4.67 16.05
C PHE A 173 -12.51 -4.85 17.40
N PHE A 174 -12.40 -3.87 18.30
CA PHE A 174 -13.12 -3.92 19.58
C PHE A 174 -14.63 -3.84 19.39
N GLY A 175 -15.12 -2.93 18.53
CA GLY A 175 -16.54 -2.79 18.24
C GLY A 175 -17.16 -4.09 17.72
N LEU A 176 -16.48 -4.75 16.78
CA LEU A 176 -16.90 -6.04 16.26
C LEU A 176 -16.83 -7.15 17.30
N THR A 177 -15.78 -7.19 18.13
CA THR A 177 -15.67 -8.15 19.22
C THR A 177 -16.86 -8.05 20.19
N PHE A 178 -17.24 -6.83 20.56
CA PHE A 178 -18.40 -6.57 21.42
C PHE A 178 -19.71 -6.98 20.75
N LEU A 179 -19.88 -6.69 19.46
CA LEU A 179 -21.06 -7.10 18.69
C LEU A 179 -21.15 -8.62 18.50
N LEU A 180 -20.03 -9.33 18.45
CA LEU A 180 -20.04 -10.80 18.43
C LEU A 180 -20.66 -11.37 19.71
N VAL A 181 -20.41 -10.74 20.87
CA VAL A 181 -21.01 -11.10 22.17
C VAL A 181 -22.18 -10.21 22.56
N HIS A 182 -23.01 -9.79 21.59
CA HIS A 182 -24.10 -8.80 21.77
C HIS A 182 -25.15 -9.14 22.85
N PHE A 183 -25.19 -10.37 23.37
CA PHE A 183 -26.18 -10.79 24.37
C PHE A 183 -26.08 -9.96 25.66
N PRO A 184 -27.20 -9.74 26.37
CA PRO A 184 -27.16 -9.05 27.65
C PRO A 184 -26.61 -9.99 28.73
N TYR A 185 -25.51 -9.61 29.36
CA TYR A 185 -24.91 -10.38 30.45
C TYR A 185 -25.16 -9.70 31.80
N PRO A 186 -25.53 -10.44 32.84
CA PRO A 186 -25.65 -9.88 34.18
C PRO A 186 -24.27 -9.49 34.70
N MET A 187 -24.13 -8.26 35.20
CA MET A 187 -22.91 -7.85 35.86
C MET A 187 -22.86 -8.50 37.25
N TRP A 188 -21.78 -9.23 37.54
CA TRP A 188 -21.60 -9.93 38.80
C TRP A 188 -21.73 -8.96 39.99
N GLY A 189 -22.68 -9.23 40.90
CA GLY A 189 -22.88 -8.44 42.11
C GLY A 189 -23.70 -7.16 41.94
N THR A 190 -24.33 -6.91 40.79
CA THR A 190 -25.25 -5.77 40.59
C THR A 190 -26.50 -6.17 39.82
N SER A 191 -27.58 -5.39 39.93
CA SER A 191 -28.81 -5.59 39.14
C SER A 191 -28.71 -5.06 37.70
N TRP A 192 -27.52 -4.65 37.27
CA TRP A 192 -27.30 -4.03 35.96
C TRP A 192 -26.98 -5.09 34.90
N MET A 193 -27.57 -4.94 33.72
CA MET A 193 -27.29 -5.78 32.55
C MET A 193 -26.34 -5.03 31.62
N LEU A 194 -25.22 -5.65 31.26
CA LEU A 194 -24.30 -5.09 30.27
C LEU A 194 -24.84 -5.36 28.86
N ASP A 195 -25.14 -4.29 28.13
CA ASP A 195 -25.58 -4.34 26.73
C ASP A 195 -24.38 -4.18 25.80
N PHE A 196 -23.74 -5.31 25.47
CA PHE A 196 -22.59 -5.36 24.57
C PHE A 196 -22.95 -4.93 23.14
N HIS A 197 -24.21 -5.10 22.72
CA HIS A 197 -24.66 -4.62 21.42
C HIS A 197 -24.47 -3.11 21.30
N ARG A 198 -25.03 -2.32 22.24
CA ARG A 198 -24.95 -0.85 22.20
C ARG A 198 -23.50 -0.36 22.32
N MET A 199 -22.72 -0.98 23.19
CA MET A 199 -21.32 -0.64 23.35
C MET A 199 -20.53 -0.88 22.06
N GLY A 200 -20.71 -2.06 21.45
CA GLY A 200 -20.05 -2.42 20.21
C GLY A 200 -20.45 -1.50 19.04
N LEU A 201 -21.74 -1.17 18.92
CA LEU A 201 -22.25 -0.25 17.91
C LEU A 201 -21.67 1.17 18.08
N PHE A 202 -21.64 1.67 19.32
CA PHE A 202 -21.05 2.97 19.64
C PHE A 202 -19.57 3.05 19.26
N ILE A 203 -18.79 2.03 19.64
CA ILE A 203 -17.37 1.93 19.30
C ILE A 203 -17.18 1.85 17.77
N LEU A 204 -18.05 1.11 17.08
CA LEU A 204 -17.99 0.97 15.62
C LEU A 204 -18.31 2.29 14.90
N TYR A 205 -19.25 3.09 15.42
CA TYR A 205 -19.48 4.46 14.91
C TYR A 205 -18.28 5.37 15.15
N LEU A 206 -17.66 5.30 16.32
CA LEU A 206 -16.43 6.06 16.60
C LEU A 206 -15.31 5.67 15.62
N SER A 207 -15.16 4.38 15.33
CA SER A 207 -14.26 3.89 14.29
C SER A 207 -14.59 4.48 12.91
N LEU A 208 -15.87 4.54 12.52
CA LEU A 208 -16.31 5.15 11.26
C LEU A 208 -15.97 6.65 11.18
N ILE A 209 -16.12 7.40 12.27
CA ILE A 209 -15.82 8.84 12.27
C ILE A 209 -14.31 9.06 12.06
N LEU A 210 -13.47 8.38 12.85
CA LEU A 210 -12.01 8.44 12.71
C LEU A 210 -11.56 8.00 11.32
N SER A 211 -12.24 6.99 10.81
CA SER A 211 -12.09 6.45 9.47
C SER A 211 -12.30 7.49 8.37
N LEU A 212 -13.41 8.23 8.44
CA LEU A 212 -13.76 9.21 7.42
C LEU A 212 -12.84 10.43 7.51
N PHE A 213 -12.51 10.87 8.74
CA PHE A 213 -11.53 11.92 8.96
C PHE A 213 -10.17 11.57 8.31
N SER A 214 -9.68 10.35 8.56
CA SER A 214 -8.46 9.85 7.93
C SER A 214 -8.58 9.81 6.40
N ALA A 215 -9.73 9.38 5.84
CA ALA A 215 -9.91 9.36 4.39
C ALA A 215 -9.80 10.75 3.75
N VAL A 216 -10.37 11.77 4.38
CA VAL A 216 -10.26 13.17 3.92
C VAL A 216 -8.83 13.68 4.02
N GLU A 217 -8.15 13.40 5.14
CA GLU A 217 -6.74 13.75 5.35
C GLU A 217 -5.84 13.15 4.24
N TYR A 218 -6.02 11.88 3.91
CA TYR A 218 -5.29 11.24 2.82
C TYR A 218 -5.59 11.83 1.45
N PHE A 219 -6.85 12.19 1.19
CA PHE A 219 -7.24 12.80 -0.07
C PHE A 219 -6.56 14.17 -0.26
N ALA A 220 -6.55 15.00 0.79
CA ALA A 220 -5.87 16.29 0.77
C ALA A 220 -4.37 16.13 0.50
N LEU A 221 -3.71 15.21 1.22
CA LEU A 221 -2.28 14.92 1.03
C LEU A 221 -1.97 14.44 -0.39
N PHE A 222 -2.86 13.65 -0.99
CA PHE A 222 -2.70 13.18 -2.36
C PHE A 222 -2.77 14.33 -3.36
N VAL A 223 -3.79 15.19 -3.26
CA VAL A 223 -3.95 16.34 -4.16
C VAL A 223 -2.73 17.25 -4.09
N GLU A 224 -2.30 17.59 -2.87
CA GLU A 224 -1.11 18.43 -2.65
C GLU A 224 0.16 17.81 -3.24
N ALA A 225 0.34 16.50 -3.07
CA ALA A 225 1.51 15.81 -3.60
C ALA A 225 1.54 15.77 -5.13
N VAL A 226 0.39 15.53 -5.77
CA VAL A 226 0.27 15.54 -7.23
C VAL A 226 0.53 16.95 -7.78
N GLU A 227 0.00 17.98 -7.13
CA GLU A 227 0.23 19.37 -7.52
C GLU A 227 1.71 19.76 -7.41
N ARG A 228 2.37 19.43 -6.29
CA ARG A 228 3.81 19.68 -6.12
C ARG A 228 4.65 18.99 -7.19
N LYS A 229 4.31 17.76 -7.57
CA LYS A 229 4.99 17.02 -8.63
C LYS A 229 4.80 17.69 -10.00
N ASN A 230 3.58 18.14 -10.32
CA ASN A 230 3.29 18.84 -11.57
C ASN A 230 4.03 20.18 -11.65
N LEU A 231 4.10 20.93 -10.54
CA LEU A 231 4.87 22.17 -10.45
C LEU A 231 6.38 21.93 -10.62
N GLN A 232 6.92 20.88 -10.02
CA GLN A 232 8.33 20.50 -10.22
C GLN A 232 8.61 20.15 -11.68
N ARG A 233 7.76 19.32 -12.31
CA ARG A 233 7.86 19.00 -13.75
C ARG A 233 7.81 20.25 -14.63
N ALA A 234 6.88 21.16 -14.37
CA ALA A 234 6.78 22.40 -15.13
C ALA A 234 8.04 23.28 -14.99
N ARG A 235 8.63 23.36 -13.80
CA ARG A 235 9.88 24.11 -13.57
C ARG A 235 11.06 23.46 -14.29
N THR A 236 11.23 22.14 -14.19
CA THR A 236 12.32 21.43 -14.87
C THR A 236 12.21 21.57 -16.40
N LEU A 237 10.99 21.56 -16.94
CA LEU A 237 10.78 21.77 -18.37
C LEU A 237 11.06 23.21 -18.80
N GLN A 238 10.67 24.19 -18.00
CA GLN A 238 11.03 25.59 -18.27
C GLN A 238 12.55 25.81 -18.23
N GLU A 239 13.25 25.20 -17.28
CA GLU A 239 14.71 25.26 -17.19
C GLU A 239 15.37 24.58 -18.40
N ALA A 240 14.93 23.38 -18.78
CA ALA A 240 15.45 22.69 -19.95
C ALA A 240 15.15 23.42 -21.27
N ALA A 241 13.94 23.95 -21.44
CA ALA A 241 13.58 24.77 -22.59
C ALA A 241 14.37 26.08 -22.65
N ARG A 242 14.78 26.63 -21.50
CA ARG A 242 15.65 27.80 -21.42
C ARG A 242 17.05 27.48 -21.91
N GLU A 243 17.60 26.36 -21.47
CA GLU A 243 18.93 25.88 -21.86
C GLU A 243 18.98 25.51 -23.35
N ALA A 244 17.90 24.94 -23.89
CA ALA A 244 17.76 24.63 -25.31
C ALA A 244 17.41 25.84 -26.19
N GLY A 245 17.12 27.02 -25.61
CA GLY A 245 16.71 28.22 -26.35
C GLY A 245 15.27 28.19 -26.90
N LEU A 246 14.47 27.20 -26.50
CA LEU A 246 13.09 26.95 -26.97
C LEU A 246 12.00 27.60 -26.12
N LEU A 247 12.38 28.35 -25.08
CA LEU A 247 11.44 29.02 -24.16
C LEU A 247 10.39 29.90 -24.87
N GLY A 248 10.79 30.59 -25.96
CA GLY A 248 9.89 31.46 -26.72
C GLY A 248 8.81 30.69 -27.50
N GLU A 249 9.13 29.49 -28.00
CA GLU A 249 8.18 28.61 -28.67
C GLU A 249 7.21 28.00 -27.66
N MET A 250 7.73 27.58 -26.50
CA MET A 250 6.93 27.02 -25.40
C MET A 250 5.91 28.03 -24.84
N GLN A 251 6.27 29.31 -24.74
CA GLN A 251 5.38 30.38 -24.26
C GLN A 251 4.35 30.83 -25.29
N SER A 252 4.65 30.72 -26.60
CA SER A 252 3.76 31.14 -27.67
C SER A 252 2.73 30.09 -28.07
N ASN A 253 3.00 28.79 -27.83
CA ASN A 253 2.05 27.71 -28.09
C ASN A 253 2.05 26.62 -27.00
N PRO A 254 1.29 26.81 -25.90
CA PRO A 254 1.28 25.91 -24.74
C PRO A 254 0.51 24.58 -24.93
N SER A 255 0.24 24.16 -26.17
CA SER A 255 -0.49 22.93 -26.43
C SER A 255 0.32 21.68 -26.02
N LEU A 256 -0.34 20.71 -25.36
CA LEU A 256 0.21 19.41 -24.89
C LEU A 256 1.21 18.72 -25.86
N PRO A 257 1.01 18.72 -27.20
CA PRO A 257 1.94 18.09 -28.14
C PRO A 257 3.34 18.71 -28.16
N VAL A 258 3.44 20.03 -27.99
CA VAL A 258 4.74 20.77 -27.98
C VAL A 258 5.51 20.46 -26.71
N VAL A 259 4.79 20.29 -25.58
CA VAL A 259 5.40 19.92 -24.30
C VAL A 259 5.95 18.49 -24.36
N GLU A 260 5.22 17.55 -24.99
CA GLU A 260 5.70 16.18 -25.23
C GLU A 260 6.92 16.14 -26.17
N GLU A 261 6.95 16.99 -27.21
CA GLU A 261 8.07 17.07 -28.14
C GLU A 261 9.33 17.63 -27.47
N ILE A 262 9.19 18.67 -26.64
CA ILE A 262 10.28 19.20 -25.81
C ILE A 262 10.73 18.15 -24.78
N GLU A 263 9.80 17.45 -24.12
CA GLU A 263 10.13 16.33 -23.21
C GLU A 263 10.95 15.26 -23.92
N MET A 264 10.57 14.88 -25.14
CA MET A 264 11.26 13.85 -25.92
C MET A 264 12.65 14.31 -26.35
N GLN A 265 12.81 15.58 -26.74
CA GLN A 265 14.11 16.16 -27.09
C GLN A 265 15.04 16.27 -25.87
N VAL A 266 14.53 16.72 -24.72
CA VAL A 266 15.30 16.81 -23.46
C VAL A 266 15.68 15.43 -22.93
N ALA A 267 14.85 14.40 -23.15
CA ALA A 267 15.17 13.02 -22.75
C ALA A 267 16.28 12.38 -23.62
N LEU A 268 16.46 12.83 -24.87
CA LEU A 268 17.48 12.32 -25.79
C LEU A 268 18.86 12.95 -25.57
N ASP A 269 18.91 14.21 -25.13
CA ASP A 269 20.14 14.91 -24.71
C ASP A 269 19.99 15.41 -23.26
N PRO A 270 20.22 14.54 -22.25
CA PRO A 270 20.09 14.94 -20.86
C PRO A 270 21.16 15.98 -20.53
N VAL A 271 20.74 17.22 -20.28
CA VAL A 271 21.64 18.25 -19.73
C VAL A 271 22.06 17.78 -18.34
N PRO A 272 23.38 17.67 -18.06
CA PRO A 272 23.85 17.22 -16.76
C PRO A 272 23.38 18.17 -15.65
N PRO A 273 23.05 17.65 -14.45
CA PRO A 273 22.51 18.46 -13.38
C PRO A 273 23.47 19.60 -13.01
N PRO A 274 22.96 20.80 -12.68
CA PRO A 274 23.79 21.95 -12.39
C PRO A 274 24.68 21.66 -11.18
N GLY A 275 25.98 21.50 -11.43
CA GLY A 275 27.00 21.20 -10.42
C GLY A 275 27.89 19.98 -10.69
N SER A 276 27.70 19.22 -11.77
CA SER A 276 28.58 18.09 -12.11
C SER A 276 29.94 18.47 -12.73
N ASP A 277 30.15 19.76 -13.03
CA ASP A 277 31.34 20.30 -13.70
C ASP A 277 32.33 21.00 -12.75
N ARG A 278 32.27 20.73 -11.44
CA ARG A 278 33.34 21.18 -10.55
C ARG A 278 34.51 20.20 -10.64
N PRO A 279 35.67 20.58 -11.21
CA PRO A 279 36.89 19.79 -11.04
C PRO A 279 37.26 19.75 -9.55
N GLU A 280 37.55 18.54 -9.06
CA GLU A 280 38.15 18.30 -7.73
C GLU A 280 39.49 19.04 -7.56
#